data_AF-A0A455BH26-F1
#
_entry.id   AF-A0A455BH26-F1
#
_cell.length_a   1.000
_cell.length_b   1.000
_cell.length_c   1.000
_cell.angle_alpha   90.00
_cell.angle_beta   90.00
_cell.angle_gamma   90.00
#
_symmetry.space_group_name_H-M   'P 1'
#
loop_
_entity.id
_entity.type
_entity.pdbx_description
1 polymer ?
#
loop_
_entity_poly.entity_id
_entity_poly.type
_entity_poly.pdbx_seq_one_letter_code
_entity_poly.pdbx_strand_id
1 'polypeptide(L)'
;MRRPQNPRLLPAAPPALRGGLGGCSGGASAQGAGSSIYILEQEAAVVRQIQRLFPKFADTPVYNDEADPLVGWSLPQPWRADVTYAAMVVKVIAQHQNLLVANTSSSVRYALLSNDNAFLSYHPHPFSQRTLTARFQVNDTRPPHVQLLRKPVLTAMALLALLDGEQLWAEVSRGGTVLDSNHTVGVLASTHHPTGPADAWRATVLVYASDDTRAHANRSVPLTLSLHGVPPGPDVVFVQLYMDNWLCSPYGEWRRLGRPVYPSAEQFRRMRAAEDPAAEMPLPFPSSGRLTLRPELPLPSLWLVHVCARPEEPPGQVTRLRALPLARGQLLLVWSDERVGSKCLWTYEIQFSPEGVVYLPISRKPSTFNLFVFSPDTAVVSGSYRVRAVDYWARPGPFSSPVWYLGAPSRAP
;
A
#
# COMPACT_ATOMS: atom_id res chain seq x y z
N MET A 1 9.32 -80.51 -9.87
CA MET A 1 10.47 -79.58 -9.65
C MET A 1 10.23 -78.29 -10.43
N ARG A 2 10.59 -77.14 -9.85
CA ARG A 2 10.13 -75.78 -10.22
C ARG A 2 10.61 -75.31 -11.61
N ARG A 3 9.72 -74.55 -12.27
CA ARG A 3 9.93 -73.72 -13.48
C ARG A 3 10.83 -72.50 -13.20
N PRO A 4 11.38 -71.86 -14.25
CA PRO A 4 11.58 -70.42 -14.32
C PRO A 4 10.57 -69.74 -15.27
N GLN A 5 10.28 -68.48 -14.94
CA GLN A 5 9.32 -67.56 -15.56
C GLN A 5 9.96 -66.73 -16.68
N ASN A 6 9.14 -66.24 -17.62
CA ASN A 6 9.36 -64.97 -18.33
C ASN A 6 8.02 -64.41 -18.87
N PRO A 7 7.94 -63.14 -19.34
CA PRO A 7 7.09 -62.09 -18.78
C PRO A 7 5.77 -61.90 -19.55
N ARG A 8 4.76 -61.32 -18.91
CA ARG A 8 3.47 -60.97 -19.57
C ARG A 8 3.24 -59.46 -19.61
N LEU A 9 3.07 -58.99 -20.84
CA LEU A 9 2.55 -57.69 -21.23
C LEU A 9 1.12 -57.46 -20.69
N LEU A 10 0.85 -56.21 -20.30
CA LEU A 10 -0.47 -55.69 -19.93
C LEU A 10 -1.31 -55.41 -21.20
N PRO A 11 -2.59 -55.82 -21.26
CA PRO A 11 -3.51 -55.36 -22.29
C PRO A 11 -4.39 -54.19 -21.83
N ALA A 12 -4.85 -53.44 -22.83
CA ALA A 12 -5.52 -52.14 -22.79
C ALA A 12 -6.93 -52.13 -22.14
N ALA A 13 -7.35 -50.92 -21.76
CA ALA A 13 -8.58 -50.61 -21.05
C ALA A 13 -9.87 -50.76 -21.89
N PRO A 14 -11.01 -51.19 -21.30
CA PRO A 14 -12.33 -51.16 -21.92
C PRO A 14 -13.08 -49.83 -21.66
N PRO A 15 -14.17 -49.54 -22.42
CA PRO A 15 -14.72 -48.19 -22.59
C PRO A 15 -15.69 -47.75 -21.49
N ALA A 16 -15.88 -46.43 -21.41
CA ALA A 16 -16.66 -45.73 -20.40
C ALA A 16 -18.17 -46.00 -20.48
N LEU A 17 -18.76 -46.45 -19.38
CA LEU A 17 -20.20 -46.46 -19.14
C LEU A 17 -20.66 -45.07 -18.66
N ARG A 18 -21.54 -44.44 -19.46
CA ARG A 18 -22.35 -43.28 -19.05
C ARG A 18 -23.35 -43.74 -17.98
N GLY A 19 -23.17 -43.26 -16.76
CA GLY A 19 -24.19 -43.25 -15.71
C GLY A 19 -24.27 -41.84 -15.13
N GLY A 20 -25.42 -41.19 -15.29
CA GLY A 20 -25.65 -39.81 -14.87
C GLY A 20 -25.55 -39.65 -13.35
N LEU A 21 -24.73 -38.69 -12.93
CA LEU A 21 -24.81 -38.06 -11.62
C LEU A 21 -25.10 -36.59 -11.87
N GLY A 22 -26.14 -36.10 -11.19
CA GLY A 22 -26.68 -34.76 -11.32
C GLY A 22 -25.58 -33.71 -11.19
N GLY A 23 -25.64 -32.74 -12.10
CA GLY A 23 -24.77 -31.59 -12.08
C GLY A 23 -24.94 -30.84 -10.76
N CYS A 24 -23.92 -30.91 -9.91
CA CYS A 24 -23.58 -29.76 -9.09
C CYS A 24 -23.10 -28.67 -10.05
N SER A 25 -24.03 -27.84 -10.51
CA SER A 25 -23.71 -26.51 -11.02
C SER A 25 -23.10 -25.71 -9.86
N GLY A 26 -21.80 -25.87 -9.66
CA GLY A 26 -20.99 -24.97 -8.84
C GLY A 26 -21.04 -23.61 -9.52
N GLY A 27 -21.95 -22.75 -9.06
CA GLY A 27 -21.91 -21.33 -9.38
C GLY A 27 -20.54 -20.80 -8.99
N ALA A 28 -19.88 -20.11 -9.91
CA ALA A 28 -18.67 -19.35 -9.61
C ALA A 28 -18.99 -18.45 -8.41
N SER A 29 -18.36 -18.71 -7.25
CA SER A 29 -18.49 -17.87 -6.08
C SER A 29 -17.92 -16.50 -6.42
N ALA A 30 -18.77 -15.47 -6.40
CA ALA A 30 -18.37 -14.09 -6.59
C ALA A 30 -17.63 -13.61 -5.34
N GLN A 31 -16.32 -13.88 -5.22
CA GLN A 31 -15.50 -13.35 -4.12
C GLN A 31 -15.71 -11.83 -4.00
N GLY A 32 -16.04 -11.37 -2.79
CA GLY A 32 -16.35 -9.98 -2.42
C GLY A 32 -17.58 -9.34 -3.06
N ALA A 33 -18.02 -9.77 -4.25
CA ALA A 33 -19.16 -9.21 -5.00
C ALA A 33 -19.14 -7.66 -5.15
N GLY A 34 -17.97 -7.03 -5.03
CA GLY A 34 -17.81 -5.57 -5.01
C GLY A 34 -18.23 -4.90 -3.70
N SER A 35 -18.43 -5.65 -2.63
CA SER A 35 -18.78 -5.18 -1.29
C SER A 35 -17.70 -5.55 -0.26
N SER A 36 -17.34 -4.60 0.61
CA SER A 36 -16.31 -4.83 1.63
C SER A 36 -16.78 -5.79 2.73
N ILE A 37 -17.98 -5.56 3.28
CA ILE A 37 -18.50 -6.35 4.41
C ILE A 37 -18.82 -7.80 4.04
N TYR A 38 -19.22 -8.03 2.79
CA TYR A 38 -19.57 -9.36 2.30
C TYR A 38 -18.40 -10.35 2.34
N ILE A 39 -17.15 -9.86 2.32
CA ILE A 39 -15.96 -10.69 2.52
C ILE A 39 -15.99 -11.29 3.93
N LEU A 40 -16.08 -10.42 4.95
CA LEU A 40 -16.09 -10.81 6.35
C LEU A 40 -17.29 -11.71 6.71
N GLU A 41 -18.47 -11.42 6.16
CA GLU A 41 -19.68 -12.22 6.40
C GLU A 41 -19.52 -13.66 5.89
N GLN A 42 -18.93 -13.84 4.71
CA GLN A 42 -18.67 -15.17 4.14
C GLN A 42 -17.62 -15.92 4.95
N GLU A 43 -16.53 -15.26 5.34
CA GLU A 43 -15.49 -15.86 6.19
C GLU A 43 -16.09 -16.32 7.54
N ALA A 44 -16.86 -15.45 8.21
CA ALA A 44 -17.50 -15.78 9.48
C ALA A 44 -18.49 -16.96 9.34
N ALA A 45 -19.20 -17.06 8.22
CA ALA A 45 -20.06 -18.22 7.94
C ALA A 45 -19.26 -19.52 7.78
N VAL A 46 -18.17 -19.49 7.01
CA VAL A 46 -17.29 -20.66 6.78
C VAL A 46 -16.59 -21.10 8.06
N VAL A 47 -16.02 -20.16 8.83
CA VAL A 47 -15.32 -20.51 10.08
C VAL A 47 -16.29 -21.14 11.09
N ARG A 48 -17.51 -20.62 11.21
CA ARG A 48 -18.54 -21.24 12.08
C ARG A 48 -18.85 -22.68 11.68
N GLN A 49 -18.88 -22.99 10.38
CA GLN A 49 -19.06 -24.36 9.91
C GLN A 49 -17.86 -25.24 10.26
N ILE A 50 -16.63 -24.74 10.06
CA ILE A 50 -15.41 -25.47 10.41
C ILE A 50 -15.37 -25.80 11.90
N GLN A 51 -15.63 -24.80 12.76
CA GLN A 51 -15.63 -24.99 14.22
C GLN A 51 -16.69 -25.98 14.68
N ARG A 52 -17.87 -26.01 14.01
CA ARG A 52 -18.94 -26.96 14.31
C ARG A 52 -18.61 -28.39 13.86
N LEU A 53 -18.04 -28.57 12.67
CA LEU A 53 -17.79 -29.88 12.08
C LEU A 53 -16.47 -30.50 12.57
N PHE A 54 -15.50 -29.66 12.92
CA PHE A 54 -14.15 -30.06 13.30
C PHE A 54 -13.69 -29.34 14.58
N PRO A 55 -14.19 -29.75 15.76
CA PRO A 55 -13.87 -29.07 17.03
C PRO A 55 -12.37 -29.00 17.35
N LYS A 56 -11.57 -29.97 16.85
CA LYS A 56 -10.11 -29.96 17.00
C LYS A 56 -9.43 -28.78 16.30
N PHE A 57 -10.11 -28.11 15.38
CA PHE A 57 -9.60 -26.95 14.65
C PHE A 57 -10.11 -25.61 15.20
N ALA A 58 -10.79 -25.59 16.35
CA ALA A 58 -11.36 -24.37 16.92
C ALA A 58 -10.34 -23.23 17.06
N ASP A 59 -9.11 -23.56 17.51
CA ASP A 59 -8.02 -22.61 17.73
C ASP A 59 -7.01 -22.53 16.58
N THR A 60 -7.32 -23.15 15.43
CA THR A 60 -6.42 -23.13 14.26
C THR A 60 -6.50 -21.75 13.60
N PRO A 61 -5.36 -21.08 13.36
CA PRO A 61 -5.33 -19.80 12.65
C PRO A 61 -6.00 -19.89 11.28
N VAL A 62 -6.88 -18.94 10.97
CA VAL A 62 -7.60 -18.85 9.69
C VAL A 62 -6.99 -17.74 8.86
N TYR A 63 -6.71 -18.05 7.60
CA TYR A 63 -6.22 -17.12 6.60
C TYR A 63 -7.27 -16.95 5.50
N ASN A 64 -7.40 -15.74 4.99
CA ASN A 64 -7.91 -15.50 3.65
C ASN A 64 -6.77 -14.88 2.82
N ASP A 65 -6.12 -15.73 2.04
CA ASP A 65 -4.96 -15.36 1.23
C ASP A 65 -5.34 -14.74 -0.13
N GLU A 66 -6.64 -14.67 -0.45
CA GLU A 66 -7.23 -14.03 -1.64
C GLU A 66 -8.48 -13.21 -1.28
N ALA A 67 -8.35 -12.30 -0.30
CA ALA A 67 -9.43 -11.49 0.28
C ALA A 67 -9.81 -10.28 -0.60
N ASP A 68 -10.01 -10.51 -1.88
CA ASP A 68 -10.17 -9.44 -2.86
C ASP A 68 -11.62 -8.95 -3.00
N PRO A 69 -11.83 -7.64 -3.30
CA PRO A 69 -13.16 -7.08 -3.52
C PRO A 69 -14.00 -7.73 -4.63
N LEU A 70 -13.33 -8.25 -5.67
CA LEU A 70 -13.97 -8.85 -6.84
C LEU A 70 -13.03 -9.86 -7.49
N VAL A 71 -13.56 -11.05 -7.78
CA VAL A 71 -12.88 -12.11 -8.55
C VAL A 71 -12.46 -11.66 -9.96
N GLY A 72 -11.41 -12.26 -10.51
CA GLY A 72 -10.92 -11.98 -11.85
C GLY A 72 -10.04 -10.72 -11.89
N TRP A 73 -8.75 -10.89 -11.55
CA TRP A 73 -7.78 -9.78 -11.44
C TRP A 73 -7.59 -8.99 -12.75
N SER A 74 -7.70 -9.66 -13.90
CA SER A 74 -7.46 -9.08 -15.22
C SER A 74 -8.64 -8.30 -15.81
N LEU A 75 -9.83 -8.43 -15.21
CA LEU A 75 -11.03 -7.70 -15.63
C LEU A 75 -10.82 -6.19 -15.43
N PRO A 76 -10.94 -5.34 -16.47
CA PRO A 76 -10.76 -3.91 -16.33
C PRO A 76 -11.92 -3.30 -15.54
N GLN A 77 -11.58 -2.64 -14.44
CA GLN A 77 -12.52 -1.91 -13.58
C GLN A 77 -11.96 -0.52 -13.30
N PRO A 78 -12.71 0.57 -13.54
CA PRO A 78 -12.23 1.93 -13.29
C PRO A 78 -11.78 2.13 -11.83
N TRP A 79 -12.53 1.58 -10.86
CA TRP A 79 -12.24 1.73 -9.43
C TRP A 79 -10.94 1.03 -8.99
N ARG A 80 -10.43 0.04 -9.75
CA ARG A 80 -9.13 -0.61 -9.49
C ARG A 80 -7.94 0.30 -9.80
N ALA A 81 -8.15 1.41 -10.50
CA ALA A 81 -7.09 2.27 -11.01
C ALA A 81 -6.58 3.31 -10.01
N ASP A 82 -7.40 3.70 -9.03
CA ASP A 82 -7.19 4.90 -8.24
C ASP A 82 -7.50 4.70 -6.74
N VAL A 83 -7.79 5.79 -6.01
CA VAL A 83 -8.02 5.78 -4.56
C VAL A 83 -9.30 5.02 -4.18
N THR A 84 -10.22 4.74 -5.11
CA THR A 84 -11.41 3.93 -4.80
C THR A 84 -11.03 2.55 -4.29
N TYR A 85 -10.14 1.84 -5.01
CA TYR A 85 -9.64 0.55 -4.54
C TYR A 85 -8.79 0.68 -3.28
N ALA A 86 -7.94 1.69 -3.21
CA ALA A 86 -7.08 1.93 -2.04
C ALA A 86 -7.89 2.10 -0.74
N ALA A 87 -8.92 2.96 -0.77
CA ALA A 87 -9.78 3.20 0.37
C ALA A 87 -10.65 1.99 0.72
N MET A 88 -11.07 1.20 -0.29
CA MET A 88 -11.80 -0.04 -0.06
C MET A 88 -10.93 -1.11 0.63
N VAL A 89 -9.65 -1.24 0.26
CA VAL A 89 -8.72 -2.16 0.94
C VAL A 89 -8.57 -1.80 2.41
N VAL A 90 -8.37 -0.51 2.73
CA VAL A 90 -8.30 -0.03 4.12
C VAL A 90 -9.62 -0.29 4.86
N LYS A 91 -10.77 -0.05 4.22
CA LYS A 91 -12.10 -0.34 4.79
C LYS A 91 -12.26 -1.82 5.15
N VAL A 92 -11.87 -2.73 4.25
CA VAL A 92 -11.89 -4.18 4.50
C VAL A 92 -11.01 -4.51 5.71
N ILE A 93 -9.78 -4.01 5.78
CA ILE A 93 -8.88 -4.24 6.93
C ILE A 93 -9.49 -3.70 8.23
N ALA A 94 -10.07 -2.50 8.20
CA ALA A 94 -10.72 -1.91 9.37
C ALA A 94 -11.92 -2.73 9.85
N GLN A 95 -12.73 -3.27 8.93
CA GLN A 95 -13.82 -4.20 9.27
C GLN A 95 -13.31 -5.46 9.95
N HIS A 96 -12.25 -6.09 9.44
CA HIS A 96 -11.66 -7.28 10.06
C HIS A 96 -11.11 -6.96 11.44
N GLN A 97 -10.38 -5.85 11.60
CA GLN A 97 -9.85 -5.48 12.90
C GLN A 97 -10.97 -5.18 13.91
N ASN A 98 -11.89 -4.28 13.58
CA ASN A 98 -12.85 -3.74 14.54
C ASN A 98 -14.03 -4.69 14.82
N LEU A 99 -14.45 -5.49 13.83
CA LEU A 99 -15.65 -6.34 13.94
C LEU A 99 -15.32 -7.81 14.25
N LEU A 100 -14.09 -8.27 13.94
CA LEU A 100 -13.67 -9.65 14.14
C LEU A 100 -12.55 -9.80 15.17
N VAL A 101 -11.40 -9.15 14.98
CA VAL A 101 -10.20 -9.36 15.80
C VAL A 101 -10.32 -8.71 17.17
N ALA A 102 -10.76 -7.45 17.23
CA ALA A 102 -10.97 -6.72 18.48
C ALA A 102 -12.22 -7.19 19.24
N ASN A 103 -13.10 -7.96 18.59
CA ASN A 103 -14.30 -8.50 19.20
C ASN A 103 -13.95 -9.71 20.08
N THR A 104 -13.80 -9.47 21.38
CA THR A 104 -13.48 -10.52 22.38
C THR A 104 -14.54 -11.61 22.50
N SER A 105 -15.75 -11.41 21.96
CA SER A 105 -16.79 -12.43 21.91
C SER A 105 -16.67 -13.34 20.68
N SER A 106 -15.79 -13.01 19.73
CA SER A 106 -15.50 -13.83 18.56
C SER A 106 -14.60 -15.00 18.95
N SER A 107 -15.03 -16.23 18.62
CA SER A 107 -14.19 -17.43 18.74
C SER A 107 -13.23 -17.61 17.55
N VAL A 108 -13.19 -16.68 16.60
CA VAL A 108 -12.46 -16.82 15.35
C VAL A 108 -11.01 -16.36 15.51
N ARG A 109 -10.06 -17.28 15.34
CA ARG A 109 -8.63 -16.96 15.32
C ARG A 109 -8.16 -16.55 13.92
N TYR A 110 -8.61 -15.38 13.47
CA TYR A 110 -8.18 -14.83 12.18
C TYR A 110 -6.75 -14.28 12.26
N ALA A 111 -5.90 -14.61 11.30
CA ALA A 111 -4.46 -14.35 11.43
C ALA A 111 -3.79 -13.78 10.19
N LEU A 112 -4.41 -13.86 9.01
CA LEU A 112 -3.85 -13.30 7.78
C LEU A 112 -4.94 -12.92 6.79
N LEU A 113 -4.80 -11.72 6.23
CA LEU A 113 -5.57 -11.23 5.09
C LEU A 113 -4.57 -10.83 4.00
N SER A 114 -4.72 -11.39 2.80
CA SER A 114 -3.91 -10.99 1.64
C SER A 114 -4.82 -10.53 0.50
N ASN A 115 -4.42 -9.44 -0.15
CA ASN A 115 -5.00 -9.02 -1.42
C ASN A 115 -4.12 -9.56 -2.54
N ASP A 116 -4.67 -10.39 -3.42
CA ASP A 116 -3.92 -11.00 -4.50
C ASP A 116 -3.83 -10.02 -5.70
N ASN A 117 -2.94 -9.04 -5.57
CA ASN A 117 -2.83 -7.90 -6.49
C ASN A 117 -1.39 -7.63 -6.94
N ALA A 118 -0.48 -8.59 -6.81
CA ALA A 118 0.91 -8.47 -7.26
C ALA A 118 1.11 -8.68 -8.77
N PHE A 119 0.03 -8.90 -9.53
CA PHE A 119 0.09 -9.10 -10.98
C PHE A 119 0.68 -7.89 -11.73
N LEU A 120 1.26 -8.17 -12.90
CA LEU A 120 1.63 -7.14 -13.88
C LEU A 120 0.47 -6.90 -14.85
N SER A 121 0.07 -5.64 -15.01
CA SER A 121 -1.05 -5.28 -15.89
C SER A 121 -0.69 -5.38 -17.38
N TYR A 122 -1.69 -5.59 -18.23
CA TYR A 122 -1.56 -5.70 -19.68
C TYR A 122 -2.17 -4.51 -20.42
N HIS A 123 -1.62 -4.18 -21.59
CA HIS A 123 -2.29 -3.31 -22.56
C HIS A 123 -3.65 -3.93 -22.97
N PRO A 124 -4.73 -3.14 -23.18
CA PRO A 124 -4.83 -1.67 -23.10
C PRO A 124 -5.24 -1.14 -21.71
N HIS A 125 -5.00 -1.91 -20.64
CA HIS A 125 -5.53 -1.66 -19.30
C HIS A 125 -4.42 -1.53 -18.23
N PRO A 126 -3.45 -0.61 -18.39
CA PRO A 126 -2.31 -0.51 -17.48
C PRO A 126 -2.73 -0.22 -16.02
N PHE A 127 -3.81 0.54 -15.81
CA PHE A 127 -4.28 0.92 -14.48
C PHE A 127 -5.48 0.12 -13.96
N SER A 128 -6.40 -0.28 -14.84
CA SER A 128 -7.74 -0.77 -14.43
C SER A 128 -7.79 -2.25 -14.03
N GLN A 129 -6.66 -2.96 -13.99
CA GLN A 129 -6.55 -4.33 -13.49
C GLN A 129 -6.22 -4.34 -11.99
N ARG A 130 -6.45 -5.48 -11.30
CA ARG A 130 -6.19 -5.64 -9.87
C ARG A 130 -4.69 -5.84 -9.64
N THR A 131 -3.96 -4.73 -9.65
CA THR A 131 -2.51 -4.67 -9.56
C THR A 131 -2.05 -3.61 -8.56
N LEU A 132 -0.91 -3.81 -7.89
CA LEU A 132 -0.23 -2.81 -7.07
C LEU A 132 0.44 -1.72 -7.93
N THR A 133 0.87 -2.09 -9.14
CA THR A 133 1.56 -1.20 -10.07
C THR A 133 0.85 -1.14 -11.43
N ALA A 134 1.02 -0.04 -12.14
CA ALA A 134 0.60 0.09 -13.54
C ALA A 134 1.82 -0.10 -14.44
N ARG A 135 1.80 -1.15 -15.28
CA ARG A 135 2.89 -1.49 -16.18
C ARG A 135 2.72 -0.81 -17.54
N PHE A 136 3.80 -0.21 -18.02
CA PHE A 136 3.94 0.33 -19.37
C PHE A 136 5.11 -0.36 -20.08
N GLN A 137 4.83 -1.00 -21.21
CA GLN A 137 5.82 -1.57 -22.12
C GLN A 137 6.12 -0.52 -23.19
N VAL A 138 7.21 0.22 -23.05
CA VAL A 138 7.54 1.39 -23.87
C VAL A 138 8.34 0.92 -25.10
N ASN A 139 7.61 0.42 -26.09
CA ASN A 139 8.17 -0.34 -27.21
C ASN A 139 8.78 0.52 -28.32
N ASP A 140 8.53 1.83 -28.31
CA ASP A 140 9.05 2.82 -29.27
C ASP A 140 10.48 3.30 -28.95
N THR A 141 11.10 2.74 -27.90
CA THR A 141 12.50 2.98 -27.54
C THR A 141 13.42 1.86 -28.03
N ARG A 142 14.75 2.12 -28.04
CA ARG A 142 15.76 1.14 -28.45
C ARG A 142 16.86 1.02 -27.38
N PRO A 143 16.97 -0.11 -26.66
CA PRO A 143 16.00 -1.22 -26.66
C PRO A 143 14.65 -0.79 -26.06
N PRO A 144 13.55 -1.51 -26.36
CA PRO A 144 12.30 -1.41 -25.59
C PRO A 144 12.57 -1.55 -24.09
N HIS A 145 11.82 -0.83 -23.27
CA HIS A 145 11.95 -0.90 -21.82
C HIS A 145 10.59 -0.92 -21.11
N VAL A 146 10.61 -1.17 -19.81
CA VAL A 146 9.41 -1.24 -18.98
C VAL A 146 9.45 -0.13 -17.92
N GLN A 147 8.30 0.48 -17.70
CA GLN A 147 8.08 1.45 -16.63
C GLN A 147 6.94 0.94 -15.75
N LEU A 148 7.15 1.04 -14.43
CA LEU A 148 6.09 0.83 -13.45
C LEU A 148 5.74 2.18 -12.81
N LEU A 149 4.45 2.41 -12.62
CA LEU A 149 3.95 3.44 -11.71
C LEU A 149 3.31 2.77 -10.49
N ARG A 150 3.56 3.34 -9.32
CA ARG A 150 2.89 2.95 -8.08
C ARG A 150 1.43 3.39 -8.15
N LYS A 151 0.50 2.47 -7.98
CA LYS A 151 -0.92 2.80 -7.90
C LYS A 151 -1.29 3.20 -6.47
N PRO A 152 -2.40 3.93 -6.26
CA PRO A 152 -2.79 4.37 -4.92
C PRO A 152 -2.98 3.25 -3.91
N VAL A 153 -3.40 2.05 -4.34
CA VAL A 153 -3.52 0.89 -3.42
C VAL A 153 -2.17 0.51 -2.79
N LEU A 154 -1.06 0.59 -3.53
CA LEU A 154 0.27 0.33 -2.98
C LEU A 154 0.73 1.47 -2.05
N THR A 155 0.35 2.71 -2.34
CA THR A 155 0.58 3.85 -1.43
C THR A 155 -0.22 3.71 -0.13
N ALA A 156 -1.46 3.22 -0.19
CA ALA A 156 -2.28 2.97 1.00
C ALA A 156 -1.66 1.89 1.91
N MET A 157 -0.97 0.89 1.35
CA MET A 157 -0.20 -0.07 2.16
C MET A 157 0.91 0.62 2.96
N ALA A 158 1.53 1.68 2.43
CA ALA A 158 2.52 2.46 3.17
C ALA A 158 1.87 3.28 4.31
N LEU A 159 0.62 3.74 4.15
CA LEU A 159 -0.12 4.37 5.24
C LEU A 159 -0.49 3.35 6.34
N LEU A 160 -0.95 2.16 5.96
CA LEU A 160 -1.23 1.07 6.89
C LEU A 160 0.02 0.63 7.67
N ALA A 161 1.20 0.66 7.04
CA ALA A 161 2.48 0.33 7.69
C ALA A 161 2.86 1.29 8.83
N LEU A 162 2.25 2.47 8.90
CA LEU A 162 2.44 3.41 10.02
C LEU A 162 1.62 3.05 11.25
N LEU A 163 0.66 2.11 11.16
CA LEU A 163 0.01 1.57 12.36
C LEU A 163 1.03 0.80 13.21
N ASP A 164 0.90 0.94 14.52
CA ASP A 164 1.76 0.34 15.55
C ASP A 164 1.06 -0.82 16.27
N GLY A 165 1.76 -1.45 17.22
CA GLY A 165 1.38 -2.76 17.76
C GLY A 165 0.17 -2.79 18.70
N GLU A 166 -0.31 -1.64 19.17
CA GLU A 166 -1.46 -1.55 20.08
C GLU A 166 -2.57 -0.71 19.47
N GLN A 167 -3.80 -1.25 19.48
CA GLN A 167 -4.98 -0.55 19.01
C GLN A 167 -5.49 0.44 20.07
N LEU A 168 -5.72 1.69 19.65
CA LEU A 168 -6.38 2.70 20.47
C LEU A 168 -7.90 2.59 20.35
N TRP A 169 -8.60 2.97 21.42
CA TRP A 169 -10.04 3.17 21.37
C TRP A 169 -10.39 4.33 20.42
N ALA A 170 -11.36 4.11 19.55
CA ALA A 170 -11.90 5.11 18.65
C ALA A 170 -13.40 4.88 18.43
N GLU A 171 -14.16 5.96 18.32
CA GLU A 171 -15.59 5.94 18.05
C GLU A 171 -15.91 6.88 16.89
N VAL A 172 -16.70 6.39 15.93
CA VAL A 172 -17.25 7.21 14.85
C VAL A 172 -18.73 7.38 15.11
N SER A 173 -19.23 8.61 15.04
CA SER A 173 -20.66 8.88 15.25
C SER A 173 -21.19 9.96 14.30
N ARG A 174 -22.49 9.93 14.04
CA ARG A 174 -23.20 10.93 13.24
C ARG A 174 -24.57 11.20 13.85
N GLY A 175 -24.84 12.46 14.19
CA GLY A 175 -26.12 12.85 14.80
C GLY A 175 -26.43 12.08 16.09
N GLY A 176 -25.40 11.81 16.91
CA GLY A 176 -25.53 11.03 18.15
C GLY A 176 -25.62 9.51 17.96
N THR A 177 -25.65 9.01 16.73
CA THR A 177 -25.65 7.56 16.44
C THR A 177 -24.23 7.08 16.21
N VAL A 178 -23.78 6.08 16.98
CA VAL A 178 -22.47 5.42 16.79
C VAL A 178 -22.52 4.56 15.52
N LEU A 179 -21.47 4.66 14.72
CA LEU A 179 -21.30 3.95 13.46
C LEU A 179 -20.07 3.02 13.59
N ASP A 180 -20.27 1.75 13.28
CA ASP A 180 -19.18 0.78 13.21
C ASP A 180 -18.43 0.85 11.87
N SER A 181 -17.49 -0.06 11.63
CA SER A 181 -16.73 -0.12 10.37
C SER A 181 -17.52 -0.65 9.16
N ASN A 182 -18.79 -1.05 9.34
CA ASN A 182 -19.70 -1.38 8.24
C ASN A 182 -20.35 -0.13 7.62
N HIS A 183 -19.71 1.02 7.76
CA HIS A 183 -20.18 2.29 7.22
C HIS A 183 -19.17 2.89 6.23
N THR A 184 -19.60 3.92 5.50
CA THR A 184 -18.77 4.58 4.48
C THR A 184 -17.58 5.33 5.06
N VAL A 185 -17.63 5.70 6.34
CA VAL A 185 -16.52 6.33 7.05
C VAL A 185 -16.19 5.47 8.26
N GLY A 186 -14.91 5.25 8.49
CA GLY A 186 -14.42 4.54 9.66
C GLY A 186 -12.96 4.87 9.93
N VAL A 187 -12.41 4.24 10.97
CA VAL A 187 -11.08 4.58 11.50
C VAL A 187 -10.36 3.35 12.05
N LEU A 188 -9.04 3.36 11.87
CA LEU A 188 -8.09 2.56 12.65
C LEU A 188 -7.18 3.51 13.41
N ALA A 189 -6.99 3.26 14.69
CA ALA A 189 -6.09 4.05 15.53
C ALA A 189 -5.15 3.11 16.29
N SER A 190 -3.88 3.48 16.38
CA SER A 190 -2.87 2.72 17.10
C SER A 190 -1.92 3.61 17.88
N THR A 191 -1.26 3.04 18.88
CA THR A 191 -0.22 3.69 19.69
C THR A 191 1.05 2.84 19.73
N HIS A 192 2.17 3.49 19.98
CA HIS A 192 3.47 2.87 20.22
C HIS A 192 4.04 3.30 21.56
N HIS A 193 4.58 2.32 22.30
CA HIS A 193 5.32 2.55 23.52
C HIS A 193 6.83 2.50 23.25
N PRO A 194 7.60 3.52 23.65
CA PRO A 194 9.01 3.64 23.30
C PRO A 194 9.86 2.51 23.91
N THR A 195 10.82 1.99 23.14
CA THR A 195 11.70 0.89 23.59
C THR A 195 13.18 1.29 23.79
N GLY A 196 13.55 2.56 23.55
CA GLY A 196 14.94 3.04 23.68
C GLY A 196 15.12 4.51 23.23
N PRO A 197 16.35 5.04 23.23
CA PRO A 197 16.63 6.47 22.99
C PRO A 197 16.39 6.92 21.53
N ALA A 198 16.53 6.00 20.57
CA ALA A 198 16.21 6.24 19.15
C ALA A 198 14.71 6.13 18.83
N ASP A 199 13.87 5.99 19.86
CA ASP A 199 12.45 5.74 19.74
C ASP A 199 11.65 6.62 20.72
N ALA A 200 10.39 6.87 20.40
CA ALA A 200 9.52 7.75 21.17
C ALA A 200 8.07 7.32 21.03
N TRP A 201 7.21 7.83 21.91
CA TRP A 201 5.77 7.60 21.81
C TRP A 201 5.22 8.10 20.46
N ARG A 202 4.31 7.32 19.87
CA ARG A 202 3.60 7.67 18.64
C ARG A 202 2.13 7.28 18.73
N ALA A 203 1.29 8.00 17.99
CA ALA A 203 -0.05 7.56 17.67
C ALA A 203 -0.34 7.78 16.19
N THR A 204 -1.01 6.81 15.57
CA THR A 204 -1.40 6.85 14.17
C THR A 204 -2.92 6.70 14.10
N VAL A 205 -3.58 7.64 13.44
CA VAL A 205 -5.03 7.59 13.18
C VAL A 205 -5.24 7.58 11.67
N LEU A 206 -5.72 6.48 11.13
CA LEU A 206 -6.04 6.30 9.71
C LEU A 206 -7.56 6.27 9.52
N VAL A 207 -8.09 7.32 8.91
CA VAL A 207 -9.51 7.46 8.56
C VAL A 207 -9.70 7.11 7.08
N TYR A 208 -10.73 6.32 6.78
CA TYR A 208 -11.16 6.05 5.42
C TYR A 208 -12.52 6.68 5.12
N ALA A 209 -12.71 7.12 3.88
CA ALA A 209 -14.02 7.38 3.29
C ALA A 209 -14.16 6.51 2.03
N SER A 210 -15.01 5.49 2.07
CA SER A 210 -15.18 4.51 0.99
C SER A 210 -16.61 3.96 0.91
N ASP A 211 -17.22 4.13 -0.27
CA ASP A 211 -18.48 3.47 -0.67
C ASP A 211 -18.19 2.25 -1.56
N ASP A 212 -17.26 1.41 -1.08
CA ASP A 212 -16.77 0.21 -1.76
C ASP A 212 -16.25 0.54 -3.17
N THR A 213 -16.84 -0.05 -4.20
CA THR A 213 -16.43 0.13 -5.60
C THR A 213 -16.96 1.42 -6.24
N ARG A 214 -17.75 2.22 -5.51
CA ARG A 214 -18.36 3.46 -6.02
C ARG A 214 -17.58 4.70 -5.57
N ALA A 215 -17.28 5.57 -6.53
CA ALA A 215 -16.74 6.91 -6.29
C ALA A 215 -17.82 7.97 -6.49
N HIS A 216 -17.75 9.06 -5.71
CA HIS A 216 -18.72 10.15 -5.71
C HIS A 216 -17.98 11.48 -5.83
N ALA A 217 -17.60 11.85 -7.06
CA ALA A 217 -16.74 13.00 -7.33
C ALA A 217 -17.26 14.36 -6.80
N ASN A 218 -18.58 14.49 -6.65
CA ASN A 218 -19.25 15.72 -6.17
C ASN A 218 -19.62 15.66 -4.69
N ARG A 219 -19.13 14.66 -3.94
CA ARG A 219 -19.47 14.47 -2.53
C ARG A 219 -18.23 14.69 -1.66
N SER A 220 -18.38 15.58 -0.70
CA SER A 220 -17.46 15.78 0.41
C SER A 220 -18.14 15.36 1.71
N VAL A 221 -17.37 14.77 2.63
CA VAL A 221 -17.84 14.37 3.96
C VAL A 221 -17.15 15.26 4.98
N PRO A 222 -17.86 16.22 5.61
CA PRO A 222 -17.29 17.00 6.69
C PRO A 222 -17.05 16.07 7.89
N LEU A 223 -15.84 16.14 8.43
CA LEU A 223 -15.42 15.32 9.57
C LEU A 223 -14.90 16.23 10.68
N THR A 224 -15.10 15.81 11.93
CA THR A 224 -14.41 16.39 13.09
C THR A 224 -13.65 15.27 13.77
N LEU A 225 -12.32 15.34 13.74
CA LEU A 225 -11.46 14.46 14.53
C LEU A 225 -11.16 15.16 15.85
N SER A 226 -11.41 14.48 16.95
CA SER A 226 -11.04 14.92 18.30
C SER A 226 -10.13 13.88 18.93
N LEU A 227 -8.84 14.22 19.05
CA LEU A 227 -7.85 13.40 19.72
C LEU A 227 -7.66 13.90 21.16
N HIS A 228 -7.71 12.97 22.10
CA HIS A 228 -7.60 13.21 23.54
C HIS A 228 -6.58 12.25 24.17
N GLY A 229 -6.08 12.59 25.35
CA GLY A 229 -5.24 11.69 26.14
C GLY A 229 -3.84 11.49 25.57
N VAL A 230 -3.34 12.42 24.75
CA VAL A 230 -1.95 12.37 24.27
C VAL A 230 -1.01 12.57 25.46
N PRO A 231 -0.10 11.63 25.75
CA PRO A 231 0.80 11.74 26.88
C PRO A 231 1.77 12.91 26.68
N PRO A 232 2.22 13.57 27.75
CA PRO A 232 3.25 14.60 27.65
C PRO A 232 4.54 13.97 27.10
N GLY A 233 5.22 14.71 26.21
CA GLY A 233 6.45 14.27 25.59
C GLY A 233 7.28 15.44 25.05
N PRO A 234 8.56 15.21 24.73
CA PRO A 234 9.41 16.23 24.14
C PRO A 234 8.95 16.57 22.72
N ASP A 235 8.83 17.87 22.42
CA ASP A 235 8.56 18.45 21.10
C ASP A 235 7.53 17.67 20.27
N VAL A 236 6.37 17.34 20.88
CA VAL A 236 5.33 16.54 20.19
C VAL A 236 4.84 17.31 18.96
N VAL A 237 4.83 16.64 17.82
CA VAL A 237 4.33 17.17 16.54
C VAL A 237 3.29 16.23 15.94
N PHE A 238 2.51 16.73 15.00
CA PHE A 238 1.65 15.90 14.16
C PHE A 238 1.85 16.23 12.67
N VAL A 239 1.65 15.22 11.83
CA VAL A 239 1.67 15.31 10.36
C VAL A 239 0.35 14.78 9.83
N GLN A 240 -0.13 15.39 8.74
CA GLN A 240 -1.31 14.92 8.00
C GLN A 240 -0.87 14.38 6.63
N LEU A 241 -1.29 13.16 6.31
CA LEU A 241 -1.15 12.56 4.98
C LEU A 241 -2.53 12.32 4.39
N TYR A 242 -2.73 12.74 3.14
CA TYR A 242 -4.04 12.74 2.50
C TYR A 242 -3.97 12.13 1.10
N MET A 243 -4.97 11.32 0.75
CA MET A 243 -5.12 10.74 -0.59
C MET A 243 -6.56 10.82 -1.06
N ASP A 244 -6.74 11.31 -2.29
CA ASP A 244 -7.99 11.23 -3.04
C ASP A 244 -7.73 11.10 -4.55
N ASN A 245 -8.80 11.04 -5.33
CA ASN A 245 -8.70 10.94 -6.79
C ASN A 245 -8.28 12.24 -7.50
N TRP A 246 -8.27 13.38 -6.81
CA TRP A 246 -7.90 14.68 -7.38
C TRP A 246 -6.40 14.93 -7.27
N LEU A 247 -5.82 14.65 -6.11
CA LEU A 247 -4.43 14.95 -5.75
C LEU A 247 -3.50 13.77 -6.00
N CYS A 248 -3.98 12.54 -5.79
CA CYS A 248 -3.13 11.34 -5.65
C CYS A 248 -3.54 10.22 -6.63
N SER A 249 -3.82 10.56 -7.88
CA SER A 249 -4.19 9.59 -8.92
C SER A 249 -3.30 9.68 -10.17
N PRO A 250 -2.27 8.82 -10.30
CA PRO A 250 -1.49 8.70 -11.53
C PRO A 250 -2.35 8.31 -12.73
N TYR A 251 -3.42 7.55 -12.51
CA TYR A 251 -4.43 7.26 -13.53
C TYR A 251 -5.16 8.52 -14.01
N GLY A 252 -5.51 9.42 -13.10
CA GLY A 252 -6.09 10.73 -13.41
C GLY A 252 -5.16 11.60 -14.26
N GLU A 253 -3.87 11.66 -13.93
CA GLU A 253 -2.84 12.34 -14.76
C GLU A 253 -2.70 11.69 -16.15
N TRP A 254 -2.62 10.36 -16.21
CA TRP A 254 -2.54 9.63 -17.49
C TRP A 254 -3.73 9.92 -18.40
N ARG A 255 -4.95 9.98 -17.84
CA ARG A 255 -6.16 10.37 -18.56
C ARG A 255 -6.08 11.81 -19.07
N ARG A 256 -5.64 12.75 -18.24
CA ARG A 256 -5.47 14.18 -18.61
C ARG A 256 -4.45 14.37 -19.73
N LEU A 257 -3.43 13.50 -19.78
CA LEU A 257 -2.43 13.46 -20.85
C LEU A 257 -2.92 12.80 -22.15
N GLY A 258 -4.20 12.42 -22.26
CA GLY A 258 -4.74 11.78 -23.46
C GLY A 258 -4.49 10.28 -23.55
N ARG A 259 -4.19 9.61 -22.42
CA ARG A 259 -3.95 8.15 -22.33
C ARG A 259 -2.85 7.64 -23.27
N PRO A 260 -1.64 8.23 -23.26
CA PRO A 260 -0.56 7.79 -24.14
C PRO A 260 -0.23 6.31 -23.90
N VAL A 261 -0.11 5.54 -24.98
CA VAL A 261 0.27 4.11 -24.94
C VAL A 261 1.75 3.97 -24.58
N TYR A 262 2.59 4.86 -25.13
CA TYR A 262 4.02 4.99 -24.83
C TYR A 262 4.28 6.39 -24.28
N PRO A 263 4.15 6.59 -22.95
CA PRO A 263 4.38 7.91 -22.36
C PRO A 263 5.84 8.35 -22.50
N SER A 264 6.07 9.65 -22.71
CA SER A 264 7.40 10.25 -22.68
C SER A 264 7.98 10.30 -21.26
N ALA A 265 9.28 10.57 -21.11
CA ALA A 265 9.92 10.75 -19.79
C ALA A 265 9.27 11.89 -18.98
N GLU A 266 8.85 12.97 -19.64
CA GLU A 266 8.11 14.07 -19.01
C GLU A 266 6.72 13.63 -18.56
N GLN A 267 5.99 12.90 -19.40
CA GLN A 267 4.68 12.37 -19.04
C GLN A 267 4.76 11.40 -17.86
N PHE A 268 5.79 10.55 -17.81
CA PHE A 268 6.05 9.70 -16.64
C PHE A 268 6.33 10.51 -15.38
N ARG A 269 7.16 11.57 -15.44
CA ARG A 269 7.39 12.45 -14.27
C ARG A 269 6.09 13.07 -13.77
N ARG A 270 5.24 13.54 -14.68
CA ARG A 270 3.94 14.11 -14.33
C ARG A 270 3.00 13.10 -13.67
N MET A 271 2.90 11.88 -14.19
CA MET A 271 2.11 10.82 -13.56
C MET A 271 2.68 10.41 -12.20
N ARG A 272 4.01 10.31 -12.06
CA ARG A 272 4.68 9.97 -10.79
C ARG A 272 4.50 11.03 -9.71
N ALA A 273 4.34 12.29 -10.09
CA ALA A 273 4.07 13.37 -9.14
C ALA A 273 2.74 13.18 -8.37
N ALA A 274 1.87 12.26 -8.80
CA ALA A 274 0.62 11.91 -8.13
C ALA A 274 0.67 10.55 -7.38
N GLU A 275 1.85 9.91 -7.22
CA GLU A 275 1.97 8.61 -6.53
C GLU A 275 1.92 8.72 -5.00
N ASP A 276 2.51 9.78 -4.46
CA ASP A 276 2.61 10.05 -3.02
C ASP A 276 1.33 10.72 -2.47
N PRO A 277 1.01 10.50 -1.17
CA PRO A 277 -0.03 11.29 -0.51
C PRO A 277 0.34 12.78 -0.52
N ALA A 278 -0.67 13.64 -0.53
CA ALA A 278 -0.47 15.03 -0.14
C ALA A 278 -0.07 15.06 1.34
N ALA A 279 0.99 15.78 1.67
CA ALA A 279 1.55 15.82 3.02
C ALA A 279 1.60 17.27 3.52
N GLU A 280 1.09 17.50 4.73
CA GLU A 280 1.31 18.75 5.45
C GLU A 280 2.57 18.65 6.31
N MET A 281 3.34 19.74 6.38
CA MET A 281 4.55 19.80 7.20
C MET A 281 4.24 19.51 8.68
N PRO A 282 5.21 18.99 9.45
CA PRO A 282 5.04 18.77 10.88
C PRO A 282 4.64 20.05 11.62
N LEU A 283 3.55 19.97 12.38
CA LEU A 283 3.03 21.07 13.21
C LEU A 283 3.16 20.71 14.69
N PRO A 284 3.47 21.69 15.57
CA PRO A 284 3.52 21.44 17.00
C PRO A 284 2.15 21.00 17.52
N PHE A 285 2.15 19.99 18.39
CA PHE A 285 0.94 19.53 19.04
C PHE A 285 0.46 20.53 20.10
N PRO A 286 -0.85 20.80 20.23
CA PRO A 286 -1.35 21.77 21.20
C PRO A 286 -0.97 21.41 22.64
N SER A 287 -0.54 22.42 23.41
CA SER A 287 -0.13 22.26 24.82
C SER A 287 -1.26 21.78 25.75
N SER A 288 -2.51 21.86 25.30
CA SER A 288 -3.68 21.32 26.01
C SER A 288 -3.75 19.78 26.02
N GLY A 289 -2.87 19.08 25.28
CA GLY A 289 -2.93 17.61 25.16
C GLY A 289 -4.14 17.12 24.36
N ARG A 290 -4.75 18.01 23.57
CA ARG A 290 -5.95 17.76 22.75
C ARG A 290 -5.76 18.37 21.37
N LEU A 291 -6.14 17.63 20.33
CA LEU A 291 -6.10 18.10 18.95
C LEU A 291 -7.48 17.94 18.33
N THR A 292 -8.00 19.01 17.72
CA THR A 292 -9.24 18.98 16.96
C THR A 292 -8.98 19.44 15.54
N LEU A 293 -9.28 18.58 14.57
CA LEU A 293 -9.14 18.85 13.14
C LEU A 293 -10.49 18.70 12.47
N ARG A 294 -10.76 19.54 11.46
CA ARG A 294 -12.05 19.57 10.75
C ARG A 294 -11.86 19.47 9.23
N PRO A 295 -11.36 18.35 8.70
CA PRO A 295 -11.19 18.20 7.26
C PRO A 295 -12.53 17.96 6.57
N GLU A 296 -12.52 18.23 5.28
CA GLU A 296 -13.57 17.83 4.34
C GLU A 296 -13.02 16.71 3.46
N LEU A 297 -13.59 15.51 3.58
CA LEU A 297 -13.08 14.30 2.94
C LEU A 297 -13.90 13.95 1.68
N PRO A 298 -13.32 14.11 0.48
CA PRO A 298 -13.79 13.46 -0.74
C PRO A 298 -14.11 11.96 -0.58
N LEU A 299 -15.00 11.46 -1.44
CA LEU A 299 -15.39 10.05 -1.48
C LEU A 299 -15.02 9.44 -2.85
N PRO A 300 -13.93 8.67 -2.98
CA PRO A 300 -13.13 8.08 -1.90
C PRO A 300 -12.02 8.99 -1.38
N SER A 301 -11.56 8.72 -0.15
CA SER A 301 -10.32 9.28 0.38
C SER A 301 -9.72 8.44 1.51
N LEU A 302 -8.43 8.67 1.77
CA LEU A 302 -7.72 8.24 2.97
C LEU A 302 -7.07 9.45 3.62
N TRP A 303 -7.16 9.53 4.94
CA TRP A 303 -6.53 10.59 5.72
C TRP A 303 -5.87 9.99 6.95
N LEU A 304 -4.58 10.22 7.08
CA LEU A 304 -3.77 9.75 8.20
C LEU A 304 -3.24 10.94 9.00
N VAL A 305 -3.46 10.90 10.31
CA VAL A 305 -2.84 11.81 11.28
C VAL A 305 -1.81 11.01 12.06
N HIS A 306 -0.54 11.41 11.94
CA HIS A 306 0.57 10.77 12.65
C HIS A 306 1.10 11.74 13.70
N VAL A 307 0.93 11.38 14.97
CA VAL A 307 1.42 12.16 16.12
C VAL A 307 2.67 11.49 16.65
N CYS A 308 3.74 12.25 16.81
CA CYS A 308 5.02 11.74 17.29
C CYS A 308 5.59 12.64 18.38
N ALA A 309 6.04 12.03 19.46
CA ALA A 309 7.01 12.64 20.36
C ALA A 309 8.42 12.53 19.76
N ARG A 310 9.32 13.45 20.12
CA ARG A 310 10.68 13.49 19.58
C ARG A 310 11.59 12.45 20.23
N PRO A 311 12.17 11.50 19.46
CA PRO A 311 13.22 10.62 19.98
C PRO A 311 14.47 11.41 20.36
N GLU A 312 15.23 10.93 21.35
CA GLU A 312 16.47 11.57 21.78
C GLU A 312 17.50 11.57 20.64
N GLU A 313 17.68 10.40 20.00
CA GLU A 313 18.61 10.23 18.88
C GLU A 313 17.95 10.55 17.51
N PRO A 314 18.73 10.99 16.51
CA PRO A 314 18.26 11.13 15.13
C PRO A 314 18.01 9.76 14.47
N PRO A 315 17.41 9.72 13.26
CA PRO A 315 17.22 8.48 12.52
C PRO A 315 18.52 7.71 12.28
N GLY A 316 18.42 6.38 12.27
CA GLY A 316 19.53 5.52 11.90
C GLY A 316 19.84 5.51 10.40
N GLN A 317 20.82 4.70 10.01
CA GLN A 317 21.37 4.68 8.65
C GLN A 317 20.48 3.91 7.66
N VAL A 318 20.29 4.47 6.47
CA VAL A 318 19.71 3.75 5.32
C VAL A 318 20.68 2.68 4.80
N THR A 319 20.20 1.47 4.54
CA THR A 319 21.02 0.33 4.07
C THR A 319 20.58 -0.16 2.70
N ARG A 320 21.38 -1.05 2.09
CA ARG A 320 21.05 -1.80 0.86
C ARG A 320 20.62 -0.93 -0.33
N LEU A 321 21.15 0.29 -0.42
CA LEU A 321 20.94 1.16 -1.59
C LEU A 321 21.43 0.44 -2.85
N ARG A 322 20.61 0.47 -3.90
CA ARG A 322 20.91 -0.07 -5.23
C ARG A 322 20.34 0.84 -6.30
N ALA A 323 21.05 0.94 -7.42
CA ALA A 323 20.60 1.63 -8.63
C ALA A 323 20.32 0.59 -9.73
N LEU A 324 19.09 0.54 -10.23
CA LEU A 324 18.66 -0.37 -11.28
C LEU A 324 18.36 0.42 -12.56
N PRO A 325 18.95 0.05 -13.72
CA PRO A 325 18.69 0.75 -14.97
C PRO A 325 17.23 0.57 -15.40
N LEU A 326 16.59 1.65 -15.87
CA LEU A 326 15.26 1.58 -16.48
C LEU A 326 15.35 1.79 -17.99
N ALA A 327 15.94 2.91 -18.40
CA ALA A 327 16.15 3.31 -19.78
C ALA A 327 17.36 4.25 -19.86
N ARG A 328 17.73 4.67 -21.07
CA ARG A 328 18.74 5.72 -21.23
C ARG A 328 18.29 6.98 -20.48
N GLY A 329 19.15 7.49 -19.60
CA GLY A 329 18.87 8.67 -18.78
C GLY A 329 17.91 8.44 -17.61
N GLN A 330 17.58 7.19 -17.29
CA GLN A 330 16.64 6.87 -16.21
C GLN A 330 17.08 5.65 -15.40
N LEU A 331 16.95 5.74 -14.08
CA LEU A 331 17.22 4.64 -13.17
C LEU A 331 16.24 4.63 -12.00
N LEU A 332 16.20 3.49 -11.32
CA LEU A 332 15.46 3.26 -10.10
C LEU A 332 16.43 3.14 -8.92
N LEU A 333 16.29 3.99 -7.92
CA LEU A 333 16.93 3.82 -6.63
C LEU A 333 16.00 3.05 -5.71
N VAL A 334 16.52 2.05 -5.01
CA VAL A 334 15.80 1.27 -3.99
C VAL A 334 16.72 1.02 -2.80
N TRP A 335 16.19 1.11 -1.59
CA TRP A 335 16.95 0.94 -0.35
C TRP A 335 16.13 0.22 0.73
N SER A 336 16.74 0.02 1.90
CA SER A 336 16.10 -0.54 3.08
C SER A 336 16.15 0.45 4.24
N ASP A 337 15.07 0.46 5.01
CA ASP A 337 14.87 1.22 6.24
C ASP A 337 15.08 0.37 7.51
N GLU A 338 15.60 -0.86 7.38
CA GLU A 338 15.70 -1.85 8.48
C GLU A 338 16.47 -1.34 9.71
N ARG A 339 17.34 -0.32 9.54
CA ARG A 339 18.14 0.29 10.62
C ARG A 339 17.79 1.76 10.88
N VAL A 340 16.73 2.29 10.27
CA VAL A 340 16.35 3.70 10.44
C VAL A 340 15.70 3.94 11.82
N GLY A 341 15.04 2.92 12.37
CA GLY A 341 14.44 2.97 13.71
C GLY A 341 13.04 3.57 13.68
N SER A 342 12.90 4.83 14.09
CA SER A 342 11.59 5.50 14.22
C SER A 342 10.84 5.64 12.89
N LYS A 343 9.51 5.52 12.96
CA LYS A 343 8.58 5.78 11.83
C LYS A 343 8.30 7.28 11.58
N CYS A 344 8.75 8.18 12.46
CA CYS A 344 8.48 9.62 12.38
C CYS A 344 9.32 10.32 11.32
N LEU A 345 9.21 9.86 10.07
CA LEU A 345 10.05 10.28 8.94
C LEU A 345 9.28 11.22 8.01
N TRP A 346 9.88 12.37 7.70
CA TRP A 346 9.36 13.30 6.71
C TRP A 346 9.63 12.80 5.29
N THR A 347 10.88 12.39 5.02
CA THR A 347 11.31 11.96 3.70
C THR A 347 12.67 11.25 3.75
N TYR A 348 13.08 10.70 2.61
CA TYR A 348 14.47 10.31 2.35
C TYR A 348 15.16 11.36 1.48
N GLU A 349 16.18 12.03 2.01
CA GLU A 349 17.03 12.92 1.21
C GLU A 349 17.93 12.07 0.30
N ILE A 350 17.87 12.34 -1.00
CA ILE A 350 18.69 11.67 -2.02
C ILE A 350 19.68 12.70 -2.54
N GLN A 351 20.95 12.33 -2.60
CA GLN A 351 21.99 13.15 -3.20
C GLN A 351 22.67 12.41 -4.36
N PHE A 352 23.09 13.17 -5.35
CA PHE A 352 23.76 12.71 -6.57
C PHE A 352 25.05 13.48 -6.80
N SER A 353 26.09 12.77 -7.22
CA SER A 353 27.38 13.33 -7.60
C SER A 353 27.87 12.72 -8.92
N PRO A 354 27.87 13.46 -10.05
CA PRO A 354 28.34 12.93 -11.34
C PRO A 354 29.81 12.46 -11.30
N GLU A 355 30.66 13.19 -10.59
CA GLU A 355 32.10 12.96 -10.52
C GLU A 355 32.56 12.32 -9.20
N GLY A 356 31.63 12.07 -8.28
CA GLY A 356 31.92 11.50 -6.96
C GLY A 356 32.54 12.47 -5.94
N VAL A 357 32.74 13.75 -6.30
CA VAL A 357 33.37 14.76 -5.45
C VAL A 357 32.33 15.56 -4.66
N VAL A 358 31.44 16.27 -5.36
CA VAL A 358 30.41 17.12 -4.75
C VAL A 358 29.04 16.46 -4.90
N TYR A 359 28.34 16.25 -3.79
CA TYR A 359 26.99 15.72 -3.77
C TYR A 359 25.97 16.86 -3.72
N LEU A 360 25.04 16.86 -4.67
CA LEU A 360 23.93 17.80 -4.71
C LEU A 360 22.61 17.09 -4.40
N PRO A 361 21.70 17.74 -3.65
CA PRO A 361 20.38 17.17 -3.36
C PRO A 361 19.53 17.08 -4.63
N ILE A 362 18.77 15.98 -4.74
CA ILE A 362 17.76 15.81 -5.78
C ILE A 362 16.42 16.35 -5.25
N SER A 363 15.96 17.48 -5.80
CA SER A 363 14.66 18.06 -5.47
C SER A 363 13.53 17.12 -5.87
N ARG A 364 12.66 16.78 -4.92
CA ARG A 364 11.49 15.90 -5.12
C ARG A 364 10.40 16.15 -4.08
N LYS A 365 9.20 15.64 -4.33
CA LYS A 365 8.13 15.60 -3.30
C LYS A 365 8.59 14.76 -2.10
N PRO A 366 8.18 15.12 -0.86
CA PRO A 366 8.44 14.30 0.31
C PRO A 366 7.83 12.91 0.14
N SER A 367 8.59 11.87 0.47
CA SER A 367 8.09 10.49 0.43
C SER A 367 8.91 9.59 1.34
N THR A 368 8.21 8.76 2.10
CA THR A 368 8.72 7.67 2.93
C THR A 368 8.75 6.33 2.18
N PHE A 369 8.39 6.30 0.90
CA PHE A 369 8.49 5.09 0.10
C PHE A 369 9.97 4.78 -0.20
N ASN A 370 10.40 3.54 0.01
CA ASN A 370 11.82 3.12 -0.07
C ASN A 370 12.34 2.91 -1.51
N LEU A 371 11.81 3.69 -2.45
CA LEU A 371 12.09 3.59 -3.87
C LEU A 371 11.83 4.94 -4.54
N PHE A 372 12.70 5.31 -5.48
CA PHE A 372 12.58 6.54 -6.26
C PHE A 372 13.07 6.34 -7.71
N VAL A 373 12.28 6.77 -8.69
CA VAL A 373 12.71 6.81 -10.10
C VAL A 373 13.40 8.14 -10.37
N PHE A 374 14.69 8.09 -10.68
CA PHE A 374 15.45 9.25 -11.10
C PHE A 374 15.44 9.37 -12.62
N SER A 375 14.82 10.44 -13.14
CA SER A 375 14.67 10.74 -14.56
C SER A 375 14.88 12.24 -14.79
N PRO A 376 16.12 12.76 -14.65
CA PRO A 376 16.40 14.19 -14.79
C PRO A 376 16.17 14.68 -16.23
N ASP A 377 15.83 15.97 -16.39
CA ASP A 377 15.67 16.61 -17.71
C ASP A 377 16.93 16.51 -18.58
N THR A 378 18.11 16.57 -17.95
CA THR A 378 19.40 16.48 -18.63
C THR A 378 19.78 15.06 -19.07
N ALA A 379 19.03 14.04 -18.64
CA ALA A 379 19.35 12.63 -18.81
C ALA A 379 20.72 12.20 -18.22
N VAL A 380 21.37 13.05 -17.41
CA VAL A 380 22.64 12.75 -16.75
C VAL A 380 22.39 11.94 -15.48
N VAL A 381 22.76 10.66 -15.53
CA VAL A 381 22.55 9.71 -14.43
C VAL A 381 23.80 8.93 -14.01
N SER A 382 24.91 9.08 -14.75
CA SER A 382 26.18 8.46 -14.35
C SER A 382 26.80 9.22 -13.19
N GLY A 383 27.16 8.52 -12.12
CA GLY A 383 27.71 9.11 -10.91
C GLY A 383 27.44 8.28 -9.65
N SER A 384 27.73 8.86 -8.49
CA SER A 384 27.44 8.28 -7.18
C SER A 384 26.13 8.79 -6.59
N TYR A 385 25.37 7.88 -5.98
CA TYR A 385 24.14 8.16 -5.24
C TYR A 385 24.28 7.80 -3.77
N ARG A 386 23.70 8.61 -2.88
CA ARG A 386 23.55 8.28 -1.45
C ARG A 386 22.21 8.76 -0.92
N VAL A 387 21.69 8.07 0.09
CA VAL A 387 20.36 8.34 0.66
C VAL A 387 20.44 8.40 2.18
N ARG A 388 19.67 9.29 2.81
CA ARG A 388 19.49 9.31 4.28
C ARG A 388 18.05 9.62 4.66
N ALA A 389 17.62 9.15 5.82
CA ALA A 389 16.33 9.51 6.40
C ALA A 389 16.37 10.93 6.99
N VAL A 390 15.24 11.63 6.95
CA VAL A 390 15.03 12.93 7.60
C VAL A 390 13.74 12.83 8.42
N ASP A 391 13.83 13.10 9.73
CA ASP A 391 12.67 13.03 10.62
C ASP A 391 11.79 14.28 10.59
N TYR A 392 10.70 14.27 11.36
CA TYR A 392 9.78 15.41 11.48
C TYR A 392 10.38 16.66 12.11
N TRP A 393 11.54 16.56 12.78
CA TRP A 393 12.27 17.68 13.37
C TRP A 393 13.47 18.11 12.50
N ALA A 394 13.44 17.74 11.21
CA ALA A 394 14.47 18.03 10.23
C ALA A 394 15.87 17.51 10.60
N ARG A 395 15.95 16.48 11.46
CA ARG A 395 17.24 15.85 11.81
C ARG A 395 17.57 14.78 10.78
N PRO A 396 18.77 14.85 10.15
CA PRO A 396 19.22 13.83 9.23
C PRO A 396 19.82 12.63 9.98
N GLY A 397 19.52 11.43 9.50
CA GLY A 397 20.31 10.25 9.82
C GLY A 397 21.62 10.19 9.02
N PRO A 398 22.50 9.21 9.30
CA PRO A 398 23.68 8.96 8.49
C PRO A 398 23.31 8.59 7.04
N PHE A 399 24.14 9.03 6.08
CA PHE A 399 24.02 8.56 4.70
C PHE A 399 24.30 7.07 4.59
N SER A 400 23.57 6.40 3.69
CA SER A 400 23.91 5.07 3.20
C SER A 400 25.33 5.04 2.61
N SER A 401 25.91 3.84 2.51
CA SER A 401 27.05 3.64 1.61
C SER A 401 26.68 4.12 0.20
N PRO A 402 27.55 4.88 -0.47
CA PRO A 402 27.26 5.40 -1.79
C PRO A 402 27.26 4.28 -2.83
N VAL A 403 26.42 4.42 -3.85
CA VAL A 403 26.35 3.50 -5.00
C VAL A 403 26.76 4.24 -6.25
N TRP A 404 27.83 3.77 -6.89
CA TRP A 404 28.21 4.22 -8.22
C TRP A 404 27.30 3.57 -9.28
N TYR A 405 26.83 4.38 -10.21
CA TYR A 405 26.10 3.95 -11.39
C TYR A 405 26.75 4.51 -12.65
N LEU A 406 26.95 3.66 -13.64
CA LEU A 406 27.44 4.05 -14.96
C LEU A 406 26.33 3.83 -15.98
N GLY A 407 25.73 4.91 -16.47
CA GLY A 407 24.76 4.85 -17.56
C GLY A 407 25.42 4.41 -18.88
N ALA A 408 24.66 3.72 -19.73
CA ALA A 408 25.15 3.35 -21.05
C ALA A 408 25.53 4.62 -21.85
N PRO A 409 26.71 4.64 -22.50
CA PRO A 409 27.15 5.81 -23.26
C PRO A 409 26.17 6.12 -24.40
N SER A 410 26.02 7.41 -24.69
CA SER A 410 25.39 7.85 -25.92
C SER A 410 26.19 7.29 -27.10
N ARG A 411 25.71 6.28 -27.81
CA ARG A 411 26.22 6.05 -29.17
C ARG A 411 25.97 7.34 -29.94
N ALA A 412 27.05 7.97 -30.40
CA ALA A 412 26.97 9.07 -31.34
C ALA A 412 26.15 8.61 -32.57
N PRO A 413 25.31 9.48 -33.14
CA PRO A 413 24.43 9.15 -34.26
C PRO A 413 25.17 8.56 -35.46
#